data_AF-A0A967WBG1-F1
#
_entry.id   AF-A0A967WBG1-F1
#
_cell.length_a   1.000
_cell.length_b   1.000
_cell.length_c   1.000
_cell.angle_alpha   90.00
_cell.angle_beta   90.00
_cell.angle_gamma   90.00
#
_symmetry.space_group_name_H-M   'P 1'
#
loop_
_entity.id
_entity.type
_entity.pdbx_description
1 polymer ?
#
loop_
_entity_poly.entity_id
_entity_poly.type
_entity_poly.pdbx_seq_one_letter_code
_entity_poly.pdbx_strand_id
1 'polypeptide(L)'
;MNRTRIIFFAIIGLVLAIVIGAILFDVLGNDGEGPVEPVVEDETLEVNVVAALPVADWVQDAARKFNEEQRTLEGYPIHVTITPMDGLVAKGRYEQEEMDPLPTAWIPDSRYLVELVNAVYKERLGRDVFLTDGEYRARPLATSLLTWGIYDSRAAVLEEGLGEISWNTIHDAAIAPGGWSELG
;
A
#
# COMPACT_ATOMS: atom_id res chain seq x y z
N MET A 1 9.02 -45.92 -65.26
CA MET A 1 9.34 -45.88 -63.82
C MET A 1 10.53 -44.98 -63.44
N ASN A 2 11.35 -44.48 -64.38
CA ASN A 2 12.49 -43.61 -64.06
C ASN A 2 12.16 -42.11 -63.99
N ARG A 3 11.20 -41.61 -64.79
CA ARG A 3 10.83 -40.17 -64.78
C ARG A 3 10.21 -39.72 -63.46
N THR A 4 9.34 -40.53 -62.85
CA THR A 4 8.74 -40.22 -61.54
C THR A 4 9.75 -40.23 -60.41
N ARG A 5 10.74 -41.14 -60.45
CA ARG A 5 11.83 -41.20 -59.47
C ARG A 5 12.75 -39.98 -59.60
N ILE A 6 13.08 -39.56 -60.81
CA ILE A 6 13.91 -38.36 -61.05
C ILE A 6 13.23 -37.10 -60.51
N ILE A 7 11.92 -36.94 -60.75
CA ILE A 7 11.16 -35.78 -60.23
C ILE A 7 11.10 -35.81 -58.70
N PHE A 8 10.90 -36.98 -58.10
CA PHE A 8 10.88 -37.14 -56.65
C PHE A 8 12.22 -36.74 -56.01
N PHE A 9 13.34 -37.21 -56.57
CA PHE A 9 14.67 -36.81 -56.08
C PHE A 9 15.00 -35.34 -56.34
N ALA A 10 14.50 -34.74 -57.43
CA ALA A 10 14.66 -33.31 -57.70
C ALA A 10 13.91 -32.45 -56.67
N ILE A 11 12.69 -32.83 -56.31
CA ILE A 11 11.89 -32.13 -55.28
C ILE A 11 12.56 -32.25 -53.91
N ILE A 12 13.01 -33.45 -53.53
CA ILE A 12 13.71 -33.65 -52.26
C ILE A 12 15.01 -32.85 -52.21
N GLY A 13 15.79 -32.83 -53.30
CA GLY A 13 17.00 -32.04 -53.39
C GLY A 13 16.75 -30.54 -53.24
N LEU A 14 15.67 -30.02 -53.83
CA LEU A 14 15.27 -28.63 -53.68
C LEU A 14 14.87 -28.29 -52.24
N VAL A 15 14.07 -29.15 -51.60
CA VAL A 15 13.67 -28.96 -50.20
C VAL A 15 14.89 -28.99 -49.27
N LEU A 16 15.82 -29.93 -49.48
CA LEU A 16 17.06 -29.97 -48.70
C LEU A 16 17.91 -28.72 -48.90
N ALA A 17 18.01 -28.21 -50.12
CA ALA A 17 18.77 -27.00 -50.42
C ALA A 17 18.16 -25.77 -49.73
N ILE A 18 16.83 -25.68 -49.67
CA ILE A 18 16.13 -24.59 -48.96
C ILE A 18 16.38 -24.67 -47.45
N VAL A 19 16.28 -25.87 -46.86
CA VAL A 19 16.51 -26.06 -45.42
C VAL A 19 17.96 -25.78 -45.04
N ILE A 20 18.92 -26.26 -45.82
CA ILE A 20 20.35 -25.98 -45.61
C ILE A 20 20.65 -24.50 -45.81
N GLY A 21 20.05 -23.86 -46.82
CA GLY A 21 20.18 -22.43 -47.06
C GLY A 21 19.64 -21.58 -45.91
N ALA A 22 18.48 -21.95 -45.34
CA ALA A 22 17.90 -21.27 -44.19
C ALA A 22 18.78 -21.42 -42.93
N ILE A 23 19.31 -22.61 -42.67
CA ILE A 23 20.21 -22.86 -41.52
C ILE A 23 21.52 -22.10 -41.70
N LEU A 24 22.12 -22.09 -42.89
CA LEU A 24 23.34 -21.29 -43.13
C LEU A 24 23.09 -19.79 -43.01
N PHE A 25 21.92 -19.31 -43.43
CA PHE A 25 21.55 -17.89 -43.29
C PHE A 25 21.37 -17.50 -41.83
N ASP A 26 20.79 -18.39 -41.01
CA ASP A 26 20.64 -18.19 -39.56
C ASP A 26 22.01 -18.23 -38.85
N VAL A 27 22.89 -19.16 -39.22
CA VAL A 27 24.22 -19.32 -38.60
C VAL A 27 25.22 -18.23 -39.02
N LEU A 28 25.11 -17.68 -40.23
CA LEU A 28 26.00 -16.61 -40.73
C LEU A 28 25.42 -15.21 -40.58
N GLY A 29 24.11 -15.05 -40.39
CA GLY A 29 23.43 -13.77 -40.25
C GLY A 29 23.19 -13.33 -38.81
N ASN A 30 23.34 -14.23 -37.83
CA ASN A 30 22.98 -13.96 -36.45
C ASN A 30 24.22 -13.62 -35.58
N ASP A 31 24.87 -12.50 -35.93
CA ASP A 31 25.70 -11.75 -34.98
C ASP A 31 24.77 -10.97 -34.04
N GLY A 32 24.29 -11.61 -32.97
CA GLY A 32 23.95 -10.86 -31.75
C GLY A 32 22.59 -11.03 -31.07
N GLU A 33 21.82 -12.09 -31.28
CA GLU A 33 20.71 -12.41 -30.37
C GLU A 33 20.84 -13.84 -29.85
N GLY A 34 21.56 -13.95 -28.72
CA GLY A 34 21.48 -15.12 -27.85
C GLY A 34 20.04 -15.34 -27.34
N PRO A 35 19.77 -16.43 -26.60
CA PRO A 35 18.44 -16.67 -26.05
C PRO A 35 17.96 -15.41 -25.32
N VAL A 36 16.78 -14.92 -25.70
CA VAL A 36 16.13 -13.74 -25.13
C VAL A 36 16.14 -13.88 -23.61
N GLU A 37 17.10 -13.25 -22.94
CA GLU A 37 16.99 -12.99 -21.52
C GLU A 37 15.74 -12.15 -21.35
N PRO A 38 14.85 -12.47 -20.39
CA PRO A 38 13.73 -11.60 -20.10
C PRO A 38 14.32 -10.21 -19.83
N VAL A 39 13.96 -9.26 -20.68
CA VAL A 39 14.24 -7.85 -20.44
C VAL A 39 13.54 -7.53 -19.15
N VAL A 40 14.29 -7.47 -18.05
CA VAL A 40 13.85 -6.77 -16.84
C VAL A 40 13.78 -5.33 -17.30
N GLU A 41 12.60 -4.88 -17.73
CA GLU A 41 12.38 -3.44 -17.84
C GLU A 41 12.73 -2.87 -16.46
N ASP A 42 13.52 -1.78 -16.41
CA ASP A 42 13.91 -1.03 -15.20
C ASP A 42 12.67 -0.39 -14.51
N GLU A 43 11.51 -1.03 -14.56
CA GLU A 43 10.28 -0.59 -13.96
C GLU A 43 10.38 -0.78 -12.45
N THR A 44 10.39 0.34 -11.74
CA THR A 44 10.39 0.35 -10.29
C THR A 44 9.00 0.00 -9.78
N LEU A 45 8.91 -0.95 -8.85
CA LEU A 45 7.67 -1.30 -8.19
C LEU A 45 7.29 -0.22 -7.18
N GLU A 46 6.37 0.65 -7.59
CA GLU A 46 5.84 1.73 -6.75
C GLU A 46 4.83 1.19 -5.73
N VAL A 47 5.15 1.33 -4.45
CA VAL A 47 4.30 0.98 -3.32
C VAL A 47 3.80 2.26 -2.67
N ASN A 48 2.54 2.59 -2.93
CA ASN A 48 1.91 3.79 -2.41
C ASN A 48 1.15 3.47 -1.11
N VAL A 49 1.57 4.05 0.00
CA VAL A 49 0.95 3.84 1.30
C VAL A 49 0.30 5.12 1.78
N VAL A 50 -1.00 5.08 2.06
CA VAL A 50 -1.67 6.17 2.76
C VAL A 50 -1.56 5.92 4.26
N ALA A 51 -1.02 6.89 4.99
CA ALA A 51 -0.80 6.78 6.43
C ALA A 51 -1.49 7.90 7.22
N ALA A 52 -2.12 7.51 8.31
CA ALA A 52 -2.75 8.40 9.27
C ALA A 52 -1.76 9.44 9.81
N LEU A 53 -2.23 10.69 9.93
CA LEU A 53 -1.40 11.83 10.35
C LEU A 53 -0.63 11.58 11.66
N PRO A 54 -1.20 10.98 12.72
CA PRO A 54 -0.50 10.77 13.99
C PRO A 54 0.73 9.84 13.90
N VAL A 55 0.82 9.03 12.85
CA VAL A 55 1.93 8.07 12.64
C VAL A 55 2.74 8.37 11.39
N ALA A 56 2.41 9.43 10.65
CA ALA A 56 2.98 9.73 9.34
C ALA A 56 4.51 9.83 9.39
N ASP A 57 5.06 10.59 10.35
CA ASP A 57 6.51 10.77 10.48
C ASP A 57 7.22 9.44 10.76
N TRP A 58 6.66 8.63 11.66
CA TRP A 58 7.22 7.31 11.99
C TRP A 58 7.22 6.36 10.78
N VAL A 59 6.13 6.37 9.99
CA VAL A 59 5.99 5.54 8.79
C VAL A 59 6.89 6.06 7.65
N GLN A 60 7.00 7.37 7.47
CA GLN A 60 7.91 8.00 6.51
C GLN A 60 9.38 7.64 6.81
N ASP A 61 9.77 7.69 8.08
CA ASP A 61 11.09 7.27 8.52
C ASP A 61 11.36 5.78 8.23
N ALA A 62 10.36 4.92 8.41
CA ALA A 62 10.46 3.51 8.07
C ALA A 62 10.58 3.29 6.56
N ALA A 63 9.80 4.00 5.75
CA ALA A 63 9.85 3.92 4.28
C ALA A 63 11.19 4.42 3.74
N ARG A 64 11.74 5.51 4.28
CA ARG A 64 13.07 6.01 3.90
C ARG A 64 14.15 4.95 4.12
N LYS A 65 14.17 4.34 5.31
CA LYS A 65 15.12 3.25 5.64
C LYS A 65 14.95 2.05 4.70
N PHE A 66 13.70 1.67 4.42
CA PHE A 66 13.42 0.57 3.50
C PHE A 66 13.93 0.87 2.07
N ASN A 67 13.70 2.08 1.56
CA ASN A 67 14.14 2.50 0.23
C ASN A 67 15.68 2.57 0.13
N GLU A 68 16.37 2.97 1.20
CA GLU A 68 17.84 2.96 1.28
C GLU A 68 18.43 1.53 1.19
N GLU A 69 17.68 0.51 1.61
CA GLU A 69 18.10 -0.88 1.49
C GLU A 69 18.02 -1.43 0.06
N GLN A 70 17.44 -0.67 -0.90
CA GLN A 70 17.33 -1.02 -2.32
C GLN A 70 16.81 -2.44 -2.54
N ARG A 71 15.77 -2.81 -1.79
CA ARG A 71 15.17 -4.15 -1.87
C ARG A 71 14.55 -4.37 -3.25
N THR A 72 14.64 -5.61 -3.72
CA THR A 72 14.06 -6.04 -4.99
C THR A 72 13.04 -7.15 -4.78
N LEU A 73 11.98 -7.18 -5.59
CA LEU A 73 11.07 -8.31 -5.72
C LEU A 73 11.15 -8.82 -7.17
N GLU A 74 11.50 -10.09 -7.35
CA GLU A 74 11.63 -10.70 -8.69
C GLU A 74 12.60 -9.96 -9.64
N GLY A 75 13.60 -9.28 -9.07
CA GLY A 75 14.57 -8.47 -9.82
C GLY A 75 14.18 -7.00 -10.00
N TYR A 76 12.93 -6.63 -9.72
CA TYR A 76 12.47 -5.24 -9.81
C TYR A 76 12.73 -4.48 -8.50
N PRO A 77 13.33 -3.28 -8.55
CA PRO A 77 13.54 -2.46 -7.37
C PRO A 77 12.20 -1.97 -6.81
N ILE A 78 12.07 -1.96 -5.48
CA ILE A 78 10.86 -1.49 -4.80
C ILE A 78 11.08 -0.06 -4.30
N HIS A 79 10.13 0.83 -4.58
CA HIS A 79 10.10 2.17 -4.02
C HIS A 79 8.82 2.41 -3.22
N VAL A 80 8.95 2.76 -1.95
CA VAL A 80 7.82 3.00 -1.05
C VAL A 80 7.61 4.50 -0.88
N THR A 81 6.42 4.97 -1.24
CA THR A 81 5.98 6.36 -1.07
C THR A 81 4.88 6.44 -0.01
N ILE A 82 5.03 7.36 0.95
CA ILE A 82 4.04 7.57 2.01
C ILE A 82 3.28 8.88 1.75
N THR A 83 1.95 8.78 1.68
CA THR A 83 1.04 9.93 1.58
C THR A 83 0.32 10.12 2.92
N PRO A 84 0.69 11.14 3.72
CA PRO A 84 -0.01 11.46 4.96
C PRO A 84 -1.44 11.93 4.67
N MET A 85 -2.42 11.31 5.32
CA MET A 85 -3.82 11.70 5.16
C MET A 85 -4.64 11.31 6.39
N ASP A 86 -5.62 12.14 6.75
CA ASP A 86 -6.66 11.76 7.70
C ASP A 86 -7.44 10.55 7.17
N GLY A 87 -7.73 9.57 8.03
CA GLY A 87 -8.35 8.31 7.62
C GLY A 87 -9.79 8.45 7.11
N LEU A 88 -10.58 9.40 7.61
CA LEU A 88 -11.91 9.66 7.06
C LEU A 88 -11.81 10.35 5.69
N VAL A 89 -10.86 11.26 5.52
CA VAL A 89 -10.56 11.86 4.21
C VAL A 89 -10.10 10.79 3.22
N ALA A 90 -9.22 9.89 3.64
CA ALA A 90 -8.74 8.79 2.81
C ALA A 90 -9.88 7.87 2.38
N LYS A 91 -10.75 7.48 3.31
CA LYS A 91 -11.98 6.73 3.01
C LYS A 91 -12.85 7.47 1.99
N GLY A 92 -13.13 8.75 2.23
CA GLY A 92 -14.01 9.55 1.35
C GLY A 92 -13.46 9.69 -0.07
N ARG A 93 -12.15 9.93 -0.23
CA ARG A 93 -11.51 10.00 -1.55
C ARG A 93 -11.48 8.66 -2.26
N TYR A 94 -11.23 7.58 -1.52
CA TYR A 94 -11.31 6.23 -2.08
C TYR A 94 -12.73 5.89 -2.56
N GLU A 95 -13.75 6.30 -1.82
CA GLU A 95 -15.17 6.14 -2.18
C GLU A 95 -15.59 6.88 -3.44
N GLN A 96 -15.06 8.10 -3.60
CA GLN A 96 -15.33 8.97 -4.74
C GLN A 96 -14.41 8.70 -5.94
N GLU A 97 -13.50 7.72 -5.83
CA GLU A 97 -12.51 7.40 -6.88
C GLU A 97 -11.58 8.59 -7.21
N GLU A 98 -11.30 9.41 -6.18
CA GLU A 98 -10.45 10.62 -6.25
C GLU A 98 -9.01 10.37 -5.79
N MET A 99 -8.66 9.10 -5.53
CA MET A 99 -7.30 8.70 -5.17
C MET A 99 -6.48 8.44 -6.43
N ASP A 100 -5.45 9.27 -6.63
CA ASP A 100 -4.46 9.09 -7.70
C ASP A 100 -3.05 9.34 -7.14
N PRO A 101 -2.19 8.31 -7.05
CA PRO A 101 -2.47 6.89 -7.37
C PRO A 101 -3.38 6.23 -6.33
N LEU A 102 -3.98 5.09 -6.71
CA LEU A 102 -4.64 4.22 -5.74
C LEU A 102 -3.62 3.65 -4.75
N PRO A 103 -3.90 3.70 -3.43
CA PRO A 103 -2.97 3.19 -2.44
C PRO A 103 -2.85 1.67 -2.51
N THR A 104 -1.63 1.17 -2.49
CA THR A 104 -1.29 -0.24 -2.31
C THR A 104 -1.61 -0.73 -0.90
N ALA A 105 -1.42 0.15 0.10
CA ALA A 105 -1.71 -0.15 1.49
C ALA A 105 -2.25 1.08 2.22
N TRP A 106 -3.00 0.84 3.30
CA TRP A 106 -3.58 1.88 4.13
C TRP A 106 -3.32 1.62 5.61
N ILE A 107 -2.80 2.64 6.30
CA ILE A 107 -2.59 2.67 7.74
C ILE A 107 -3.58 3.71 8.32
N PRO A 108 -4.81 3.30 8.69
CA PRO A 108 -5.80 4.22 9.24
C PRO A 108 -5.52 4.61 10.69
N ASP A 109 -6.15 5.68 11.15
CA ASP A 109 -6.06 6.18 12.53
C ASP A 109 -6.57 5.17 13.55
N SER A 110 -7.50 4.31 13.14
CA SER A 110 -8.09 3.31 14.02
C SER A 110 -8.62 2.11 13.25
N ARG A 111 -8.75 0.99 13.97
CA ARG A 111 -9.42 -0.22 13.47
C ARG A 111 -10.87 0.05 13.03
N TYR A 112 -11.54 1.00 13.68
CA TYR A 112 -12.92 1.34 13.37
C TYR A 112 -13.12 1.76 11.90
N LEU A 113 -12.15 2.48 11.31
CA LEU A 113 -12.22 2.88 9.91
C LEU A 113 -12.17 1.71 8.94
N VAL A 114 -11.40 0.67 9.25
CA VAL A 114 -11.34 -0.58 8.47
C VAL A 114 -12.71 -1.27 8.47
N GLU A 115 -13.33 -1.35 9.64
CA GLU A 115 -14.65 -1.96 9.82
C GLU A 115 -15.74 -1.14 9.10
N LEU A 116 -15.65 0.19 9.16
CA LEU A 116 -16.56 1.08 8.45
C LEU A 116 -16.46 0.92 6.92
N VAL A 117 -15.25 0.83 6.37
CA VAL A 117 -15.06 0.57 4.93
C VAL A 117 -15.67 -0.76 4.53
N ASN A 118 -15.43 -1.83 5.29
CA ASN A 118 -16.06 -3.12 5.02
C ASN A 118 -17.58 -3.06 5.07
N ALA A 119 -18.16 -2.36 6.06
CA ALA A 119 -19.61 -2.21 6.16
C ALA A 119 -20.21 -1.54 4.91
N VAL A 120 -19.58 -0.48 4.41
CA VAL A 120 -20.05 0.25 3.21
C VAL A 120 -19.82 -0.55 1.93
N TYR A 121 -18.65 -1.15 1.75
CA TYR A 121 -18.28 -1.79 0.49
C TYR A 121 -18.79 -3.22 0.34
N LYS A 122 -19.12 -3.91 1.43
CA LYS A 122 -19.73 -5.24 1.35
C LYS A 122 -21.06 -5.21 0.58
N GLU A 123 -21.85 -4.16 0.80
CA GLU A 123 -23.10 -3.94 0.06
C GLU A 123 -22.85 -3.65 -1.42
N ARG A 124 -21.80 -2.89 -1.74
CA ARG A 124 -21.45 -2.48 -3.11
C ARG A 124 -20.75 -3.57 -3.93
N LEU A 125 -19.82 -4.31 -3.33
CA LEU A 125 -18.94 -5.26 -4.00
C LEU A 125 -19.31 -6.73 -3.74
N GLY A 126 -20.25 -7.00 -2.83
CA GLY A 126 -20.63 -8.36 -2.41
C GLY A 126 -19.53 -9.10 -1.63
N ARG A 127 -18.44 -8.40 -1.25
CA ARG A 127 -17.29 -8.94 -0.52
C ARG A 127 -16.65 -7.88 0.37
N ASP A 128 -15.96 -8.33 1.41
CA ASP A 128 -15.18 -7.45 2.28
C ASP A 128 -13.95 -6.92 1.50
N VAL A 129 -13.58 -5.65 1.70
CA VAL A 129 -12.38 -5.04 1.12
C VAL A 129 -11.14 -5.47 1.90
N PHE A 130 -11.27 -5.47 3.22
CA PHE A 130 -10.26 -5.95 4.14
C PHE A 130 -10.70 -7.28 4.75
N LEU A 131 -9.80 -8.25 4.79
CA LEU A 131 -10.08 -9.53 5.43
C LEU A 131 -10.33 -9.33 6.93
N THR A 132 -11.39 -9.94 7.44
CA THR A 132 -11.84 -9.79 8.83
C THR A 132 -11.32 -10.91 9.73
N ASP A 133 -10.95 -12.05 9.15
CA ASP A 133 -10.45 -13.25 9.82
C ASP A 133 -9.10 -13.75 9.25
N GLY A 134 -8.57 -14.80 9.87
CA GLY A 134 -7.33 -15.44 9.44
C GLY A 134 -6.06 -14.61 9.69
N GLU A 135 -4.98 -15.04 9.04
CA GLU A 135 -3.65 -14.44 9.20
C GLU A 135 -3.53 -13.05 8.55
N TYR A 136 -4.35 -12.80 7.53
CA TYR A 136 -4.37 -11.58 6.71
C TYR A 136 -5.30 -10.47 7.23
N ARG A 137 -5.98 -10.69 8.36
CA ARG A 137 -6.81 -9.63 8.96
C ARG A 137 -5.97 -8.42 9.34
N ALA A 138 -6.56 -7.22 9.25
CA ALA A 138 -5.91 -6.00 9.72
C ALA A 138 -5.48 -6.14 11.19
N ARG A 139 -4.19 -5.87 11.46
CA ARG A 139 -3.57 -5.93 12.79
C ARG A 139 -3.17 -4.53 13.25
N PRO A 140 -3.33 -4.21 14.54
CA PRO A 140 -2.83 -2.94 15.07
C PRO A 140 -1.30 -2.92 14.97
N LEU A 141 -0.75 -1.88 14.34
CA LEU A 141 0.69 -1.61 14.28
C LEU A 141 1.16 -0.85 15.52
N ALA A 142 0.32 0.06 16.02
CA ALA A 142 0.54 0.84 17.23
C ALA A 142 -0.79 0.99 17.99
N THR A 143 -0.71 1.25 19.29
CA THR A 143 -1.86 1.59 20.12
C THR A 143 -1.53 2.88 20.85
N SER A 144 -2.35 3.90 20.63
CA SER A 144 -2.27 5.15 21.40
C SER A 144 -3.22 5.05 22.59
N LEU A 145 -2.73 5.45 23.77
CA LEU A 145 -3.57 5.60 24.94
C LEU A 145 -4.23 6.97 24.89
N LEU A 146 -5.54 7.01 25.02
CA LEU A 146 -6.22 8.27 25.31
C LEU A 146 -5.86 8.68 26.73
N THR A 147 -5.02 9.70 26.85
CA THR A 147 -4.70 10.37 28.09
C THR A 147 -5.34 11.74 28.06
N TRP A 148 -5.83 12.16 29.22
CA TRP A 148 -6.16 13.56 29.47
C TRP A 148 -5.06 14.13 30.37
N GLY A 149 -4.82 15.43 30.23
CA GLY A 149 -3.87 16.17 31.04
C GLY A 149 -4.47 17.51 31.39
N ILE A 150 -4.16 17.99 32.60
CA ILE A 150 -4.54 19.31 33.08
C ILE A 150 -3.26 20.05 33.45
N TYR A 151 -3.20 21.36 33.14
CA TYR A 151 -2.10 22.18 33.62
C TYR A 151 -2.12 22.22 35.14
N ASP A 152 -0.94 22.12 35.76
CA ASP A 152 -0.78 22.13 37.21
C ASP A 152 -1.49 23.32 37.88
N SER A 153 -1.37 24.51 37.28
CA SER A 153 -2.06 25.72 37.73
C SER A 153 -3.59 25.64 37.69
N ARG A 154 -4.15 24.79 36.82
CA ARG A 154 -5.60 24.55 36.71
C ARG A 154 -6.04 23.40 37.61
N ALA A 155 -5.18 22.40 37.81
CA ALA A 155 -5.43 21.34 38.77
C ALA A 155 -5.54 21.91 40.19
N ALA A 156 -4.62 22.78 40.60
CA ALA A 156 -4.64 23.40 41.93
C ALA A 156 -5.96 24.12 42.24
N VAL A 157 -6.51 24.86 41.27
CA VAL A 157 -7.79 25.56 41.42
C VAL A 157 -8.94 24.57 41.63
N LEU A 158 -8.98 23.51 40.81
CA LEU A 158 -10.01 22.47 40.94
C LEU A 158 -9.85 21.67 42.24
N GLU A 159 -8.62 21.44 42.70
CA GLU A 159 -8.35 20.73 43.96
C GLU A 159 -8.81 21.54 45.18
N GLU A 160 -8.59 22.86 45.17
CA GLU A 160 -9.04 23.74 46.24
C GLU A 160 -10.57 23.87 46.27
N GLY A 161 -11.22 23.99 45.12
CA GLY A 161 -12.66 24.21 45.02
C GLY A 161 -13.52 22.94 45.06
N LEU A 162 -13.07 21.86 44.41
CA LEU A 162 -13.85 20.66 44.13
C LEU A 162 -13.21 19.36 44.67
N GLY A 163 -11.99 19.43 45.21
CA GLY A 163 -11.28 18.29 45.78
C GLY A 163 -10.51 17.46 44.74
N GLU A 164 -10.23 16.19 45.05
CA GLU A 164 -9.34 15.35 44.25
C GLU A 164 -9.72 15.34 42.76
N ILE A 165 -8.70 15.46 41.91
CA ILE A 165 -8.84 15.50 40.46
C ILE A 165 -9.36 14.16 39.93
N SER A 166 -10.62 14.18 39.47
CA SER A 166 -11.32 13.02 38.93
C SER A 166 -12.22 13.40 37.75
N TRP A 167 -12.77 12.42 37.04
CA TRP A 167 -13.76 12.68 35.98
C TRP A 167 -15.00 13.42 36.48
N ASN A 168 -15.42 13.19 37.73
CA ASN A 168 -16.54 13.91 38.32
C ASN A 168 -16.18 15.38 38.56
N THR A 169 -14.99 15.64 39.10
CA THR A 169 -14.47 17.00 39.32
C THR A 169 -14.39 17.78 38.01
N ILE A 170 -13.92 17.14 36.93
CA ILE A 170 -13.88 17.76 35.59
C ILE A 170 -15.29 18.00 35.06
N HIS A 171 -16.20 17.06 35.24
CA HIS A 171 -17.59 17.21 34.81
C HIS A 171 -18.27 18.38 35.51
N ASP A 172 -18.18 18.43 36.84
CA ASP A 172 -18.76 19.49 37.67
C ASP A 172 -18.18 20.85 37.31
N ALA A 173 -16.86 20.92 37.08
CA ALA A 173 -16.19 22.12 36.60
C ALA A 173 -16.69 22.55 35.21
N ALA A 174 -16.95 21.60 34.30
CA ALA A 174 -17.40 21.89 32.95
C ALA A 174 -18.86 22.38 32.88
N ILE A 175 -19.68 22.07 33.88
CA ILE A 175 -21.08 22.49 33.96
C ILE A 175 -21.31 23.67 34.93
N ALA A 176 -20.24 24.23 35.50
CA ALA A 176 -20.31 25.40 36.37
C ALA A 176 -21.03 26.57 35.65
N PRO A 177 -22.11 27.14 36.21
CA PRO A 177 -22.92 28.15 35.53
C PRO A 177 -22.15 29.41 35.09
N GLY A 178 -21.19 29.84 35.90
CA GLY A 178 -20.29 30.95 35.63
C GLY A 178 -18.99 30.54 34.93
N GLY A 179 -18.91 29.28 34.47
CA GLY A 179 -17.76 28.72 33.77
C GLY A 179 -16.46 28.81 34.57
N TRP A 180 -15.34 28.90 33.87
CA TRP A 180 -14.02 28.88 34.50
C TRP A 180 -13.76 30.06 35.44
N SER A 181 -14.37 31.22 35.19
CA SER A 181 -14.24 32.40 36.06
C SER A 181 -14.88 32.22 37.45
N GLU A 182 -15.84 31.31 37.59
CA GLU A 182 -16.45 30.98 38.88
C GLU A 182 -15.53 30.09 39.72
N LEU A 183 -14.71 29.27 39.06
CA LEU A 183 -13.88 28.26 39.70
C LEU A 183 -12.52 28.80 40.16
N GLY A 184 -11.95 29.78 39.43
CA GLY A 184 -10.63 30.39 39.73
C GLY A 184 -9.74 30.58 38.49
#